data_AF-A0A959NZT8-F1
#
_entry.id   AF-A0A959NZT8-F1
#
_cell.length_a   1.000
_cell.length_b   1.000
_cell.length_c   1.000
_cell.angle_alpha   90.00
_cell.angle_beta   90.00
_cell.angle_gamma   90.00
#
_symmetry.space_group_name_H-M   'P 1'
#
loop_
_entity.id
_entity.type
_entity.pdbx_description
1 polymer ?
#
loop_
_entity_poly.entity_id
_entity_poly.type
_entity_poly.pdbx_seq_one_letter_code
_entity_poly.pdbx_strand_id
1 'polypeptide(L)'
;MKLLYWVITVLISLMMLLSAIMYLSQNQDMVDNFTVLGYPLYLMSILGIAKILGVIALLNPWSARLKDWAYAGFTFVLIGAVLSHILTNTFFVPALIALGLISASFFLNLKLTNEK
;
A
#
# COMPACT_ATOMS: atom_id res chain seq x y z
N MET A 1 -3.62 4.10 -22.40
CA MET A 1 -4.02 3.90 -20.99
C MET A 1 -3.38 2.69 -20.32
N LYS A 2 -3.23 1.54 -21.01
CA LYS A 2 -2.66 0.31 -20.44
C LYS A 2 -1.21 0.44 -19.92
N LEU A 3 -0.34 1.14 -20.64
CA LEU A 3 1.05 1.38 -20.19
C LEU A 3 1.08 2.17 -18.88
N LEU A 4 0.34 3.29 -18.83
CA LEU A 4 0.25 4.14 -17.63
C LEU A 4 -0.28 3.39 -16.41
N TYR A 5 -1.30 2.54 -16.60
CA TYR A 5 -1.81 1.65 -15.57
C TYR A 5 -0.70 0.76 -14.99
N TRP A 6 0.06 0.08 -15.85
CA TRP A 6 1.12 -0.82 -15.39
C TRP A 6 2.28 -0.08 -14.74
N VAL A 7 2.66 1.10 -15.25
CA VAL A 7 3.70 1.94 -14.62
C VAL A 7 3.30 2.32 -13.19
N ILE A 8 2.08 2.84 -13.00
CA ILE A 8 1.58 3.23 -11.67
C ILE A 8 1.44 2.00 -10.76
N THR A 9 0.93 0.89 -11.29
CA THR A 9 0.70 -0.34 -10.52
C THR A 9 2.01 -0.97 -10.06
N VAL A 10 3.04 -0.98 -10.91
CA VAL A 10 4.38 -1.44 -10.52
C VAL A 10 5.00 -0.49 -9.50
N LEU A 11 4.88 0.82 -9.69
CA LEU A 11 5.42 1.81 -8.76
C LEU A 11 4.82 1.65 -7.35
N ILE A 12 3.49 1.59 -7.22
CA ILE A 12 2.85 1.39 -5.92
C ILE A 12 3.20 0.02 -5.32
N SER A 13 3.32 -1.02 -6.16
CA SER A 13 3.72 -2.35 -5.72
C SER A 13 5.13 -2.35 -5.13
N LEU A 14 6.08 -1.65 -5.76
CA LEU A 14 7.45 -1.51 -5.26
C LEU A 14 7.48 -0.74 -3.93
N MET A 15 6.71 0.35 -3.80
CA MET A 15 6.60 1.08 -2.53
C MET A 15 6.03 0.20 -1.41
N MET A 16 4.98 -0.58 -1.70
CA MET A 16 4.38 -1.49 -0.73
C MET A 16 5.31 -2.63 -0.35
N LEU A 17 6.03 -3.22 -1.32
CA LEU A 17 7.02 -4.27 -1.06
C LEU A 17 8.18 -3.78 -0.23
N LEU A 18 8.77 -2.62 -0.56
CA LEU A 18 9.87 -2.06 0.21
C LEU A 18 9.45 -1.81 1.67
N SER A 19 8.28 -1.21 1.86
CA SER A 19 7.72 -0.99 3.20
C SER A 19 7.43 -2.31 3.93
N ALA A 20 6.95 -3.34 3.23
CA ALA A 20 6.73 -4.66 3.81
C ALA A 20 8.04 -5.31 4.27
N ILE A 21 9.09 -5.22 3.45
CA ILE A 21 10.42 -5.73 3.80
C ILE A 21 10.94 -5.02 5.04
N MET A 22 10.84 -3.69 5.11
CA MET A 22 11.26 -2.93 6.30
C MET A 22 10.48 -3.30 7.57
N TYR A 23 9.18 -3.61 7.44
CA TYR A 23 8.38 -4.11 8.56
C TYR A 23 8.81 -5.50 9.02
N LEU A 24 9.04 -6.43 8.09
CA LEU A 24 9.39 -7.82 8.41
C LEU A 24 10.83 -7.97 8.88
N SER A 25 11.74 -7.11 8.41
CA SER A 25 13.12 -7.05 8.88
C SER A 25 13.28 -6.31 10.21
N GLN A 26 12.19 -5.78 10.79
CA GLN A 26 12.22 -4.97 12.01
C GLN A 26 13.24 -3.83 11.89
N ASN A 27 13.25 -3.16 10.73
CA ASN A 27 14.14 -2.02 10.48
C ASN A 27 13.93 -0.95 11.58
N GLN A 28 15.04 -0.44 12.12
CA GLN A 28 15.02 0.44 13.29
C GLN A 28 14.17 1.70 13.06
N ASP A 29 14.24 2.32 11.88
CA ASP A 29 13.43 3.50 11.56
C ASP A 29 11.93 3.18 11.61
N MET A 30 11.52 1.97 11.19
CA MET A 30 10.11 1.56 11.26
C MET A 30 9.68 1.21 12.69
N VAL A 31 10.56 0.59 13.49
CA VAL A 31 10.32 0.30 14.91
C VAL A 31 10.11 1.59 15.68
N ASP A 32 10.97 2.58 15.46
CA ASP A 32 10.91 3.89 16.10
C ASP A 32 9.64 4.62 15.68
N ASN A 33 9.30 4.62 14.38
CA ASN A 33 8.05 5.20 13.88
C ASN A 33 6.82 4.54 14.52
N PHE A 34 6.75 3.20 14.59
CA PHE A 34 5.63 2.51 15.23
C PHE A 34 5.52 2.84 16.71
N THR A 35 6.66 2.97 17.40
CA THR A 35 6.72 3.32 18.81
C THR A 35 6.23 4.76 19.05
N VAL A 36 6.66 5.73 18.24
CA VAL A 36 6.17 7.12 18.27
C VAL A 36 4.67 7.19 17.99
N LEU A 37 4.17 6.36 17.08
CA LEU A 37 2.74 6.24 16.79
C LEU A 37 1.93 5.52 17.90
N GLY A 38 2.60 4.94 18.90
CA GLY A 38 1.97 4.16 19.97
C GLY A 38 1.44 2.79 19.51
N TYR A 39 1.94 2.27 18.39
CA TYR A 39 1.53 0.99 17.83
C TYR A 39 2.34 -0.18 18.40
N PRO A 40 1.69 -1.33 18.65
CA PRO A 40 2.42 -2.51 19.06
C PRO A 40 3.24 -3.09 17.90
N LEU A 41 4.48 -3.52 18.18
CA LEU A 41 5.44 -3.95 17.14
C LEU A 41 4.99 -5.20 16.37
N TYR A 42 4.16 -6.07 16.95
CA TYR A 42 3.62 -7.21 16.22
C TYR A 42 2.78 -6.79 15.01
N LEU A 43 2.20 -5.58 15.02
CA LEU A 43 1.42 -5.03 13.92
C LEU A 43 2.28 -4.85 12.67
N MET A 44 3.58 -4.57 12.81
CA MET A 44 4.52 -4.52 11.69
C MET A 44 4.53 -5.84 10.94
N SER A 45 4.58 -6.97 11.66
CA SER A 45 4.63 -8.30 11.05
C SER A 45 3.34 -8.62 10.29
N ILE A 46 2.18 -8.31 10.89
CA ILE A 46 0.87 -8.49 10.26
C ILE A 46 0.77 -7.64 8.98
N LEU A 47 1.10 -6.36 9.07
CA LEU A 47 1.04 -5.44 7.93
C LEU A 47 2.06 -5.80 6.85
N GLY A 48 3.25 -6.28 7.21
CA GLY A 48 4.28 -6.72 6.28
C GLY A 48 3.81 -7.91 5.44
N ILE A 49 3.28 -8.95 6.08
CA ILE A 49 2.70 -10.12 5.39
C ILE A 49 1.53 -9.69 4.51
N ALA A 50 0.60 -8.89 5.06
CA ALA A 50 -0.56 -8.40 4.32
C ALA A 50 -0.17 -7.60 3.08
N LYS A 51 0.87 -6.75 3.17
CA LYS A 51 1.38 -5.98 2.03
C LYS A 51 1.95 -6.88 0.93
N ILE A 52 2.71 -7.93 1.29
CA ILE A 52 3.22 -8.90 0.29
C ILE A 52 2.07 -9.59 -0.43
N LEU A 53 1.08 -10.09 0.32
CA LEU A 53 -0.11 -10.73 -0.26
C LEU A 53 -0.90 -9.76 -1.15
N GLY A 54 -1.05 -8.52 -0.71
CA GLY A 54 -1.70 -7.46 -1.47
C GLY A 54 -0.98 -7.16 -2.78
N VAL A 55 0.36 -7.11 -2.79
CA VAL A 55 1.14 -6.86 -4.01
C VAL A 55 1.02 -8.03 -4.99
N ILE A 56 1.09 -9.27 -4.48
CA ILE A 56 0.88 -10.46 -5.31
C ILE A 56 -0.51 -10.40 -5.97
N ALA A 57 -1.55 -10.08 -5.19
CA ALA A 57 -2.92 -9.96 -5.70
C ALA A 57 -3.08 -8.80 -6.70
N LEU A 58 -2.38 -7.68 -6.49
CA LEU A 58 -2.46 -6.49 -7.34
C LEU A 58 -1.81 -6.70 -8.71
N LEU A 59 -0.63 -7.34 -8.74
CA LEU A 59 0.13 -7.59 -9.98
C LEU A 59 -0.41 -8.78 -10.78
N ASN A 60 -1.09 -9.73 -10.13
CA ASN A 60 -1.56 -10.94 -10.77
C ASN A 60 -2.86 -10.69 -11.56
N PRO A 61 -2.94 -11.07 -12.86
CA PRO A 61 -4.15 -10.92 -13.65
C PRO A 61 -5.24 -11.98 -13.39
N TRP A 62 -5.00 -13.03 -12.60
CA TRP A 62 -5.88 -14.21 -12.55
C TRP A 62 -7.21 -14.02 -11.81
N SER A 63 -7.31 -13.07 -10.86
CA SER A 63 -8.54 -12.88 -10.07
C SER A 63 -8.85 -11.40 -9.85
N ALA A 64 -9.92 -10.93 -10.51
CA ALA A 64 -10.44 -9.59 -10.32
C ALA A 64 -10.85 -9.35 -8.85
N ARG A 65 -11.46 -10.35 -8.20
CA ARG A 65 -11.90 -10.24 -6.80
C ARG A 65 -10.71 -10.05 -5.84
N LEU A 66 -9.62 -10.80 -6.01
CA LEU A 66 -8.43 -10.62 -5.17
C LEU A 66 -7.78 -9.25 -5.38
N LYS A 67 -7.80 -8.76 -6.63
CA LYS A 67 -7.32 -7.42 -6.95
C LYS A 67 -8.15 -6.33 -6.27
N ASP A 68 -9.48 -6.46 -6.27
CA ASP A 68 -10.37 -5.52 -5.58
C ASP A 68 -10.13 -5.53 -4.05
N TRP A 69 -9.90 -6.71 -3.48
CA TRP A 69 -9.50 -6.83 -2.07
C TRP A 69 -8.17 -6.13 -1.78
N ALA A 70 -7.18 -6.28 -2.67
CA ALA A 70 -5.90 -5.60 -2.54
C ALA A 70 -6.05 -4.07 -2.63
N TYR A 71 -6.85 -3.57 -3.58
CA TYR A 71 -7.16 -2.14 -3.69
C TYR A 71 -7.82 -1.60 -2.41
N ALA A 72 -8.84 -2.28 -1.90
CA ALA A 72 -9.52 -1.87 -0.67
C ALA A 72 -8.57 -1.90 0.53
N GLY A 73 -7.83 -3.00 0.72
CA GLY A 73 -6.89 -3.17 1.82
C GLY A 73 -5.79 -2.12 1.83
N PHE A 74 -5.13 -1.88 0.69
CA PHE A 74 -4.11 -0.83 0.59
C PHE A 74 -4.68 0.55 0.82
N THR A 75 -5.86 0.84 0.30
CA THR A 75 -6.52 2.15 0.50
C THR A 75 -6.77 2.41 1.98
N PHE A 76 -7.34 1.45 2.71
CA PHE A 76 -7.61 1.62 4.14
C PHE A 76 -6.34 1.73 4.98
N VAL A 77 -5.32 0.90 4.70
CA VAL A 77 -4.02 0.98 5.39
C VAL A 77 -3.35 2.33 5.14
N LEU A 78 -3.41 2.86 3.91
CA LEU A 78 -2.79 4.12 3.56
C LEU A 78 -3.54 5.33 4.14
N ILE A 79 -4.87 5.31 4.17
CA ILE A 79 -5.67 6.31 4.89
C ILE A 79 -5.28 6.30 6.38
N GLY A 80 -5.24 5.11 7.00
CA GLY A 80 -4.82 4.95 8.39
C GLY A 80 -3.41 5.50 8.62
N ALA A 81 -2.46 5.21 7.73
CA ALA A 81 -1.10 5.73 7.82
C ALA A 81 -1.05 7.27 7.72
N VAL A 82 -1.76 7.87 6.75
CA VAL A 82 -1.84 9.34 6.60
C VAL A 82 -2.39 9.98 7.87
N LEU A 83 -3.53 9.49 8.37
CA LEU A 83 -4.16 10.04 9.57
C LEU A 83 -3.26 9.90 10.80
N SER A 84 -2.60 8.75 10.95
CA SER A 84 -1.72 8.49 12.10
C SER A 84 -0.52 9.42 12.10
N HIS A 85 0.08 9.66 10.94
CA HIS A 85 1.18 10.62 10.81
C HIS A 85 0.72 12.07 11.05
N ILE A 86 -0.46 12.48 10.55
CA ILE A 86 -1.02 13.80 10.81
C ILE A 86 -1.28 14.01 12.31
N LEU A 87 -1.95 13.06 12.96
CA LEU A 87 -2.34 13.17 14.37
C LEU A 87 -1.14 13.13 15.33
N THR A 88 -0.02 12.57 14.90
CA THR A 88 1.23 12.55 15.66
C THR A 88 2.24 13.62 15.23
N ASN A 89 1.85 14.51 14.30
CA ASN A 89 2.73 15.55 13.74
C ASN A 89 4.03 14.99 13.12
N THR A 90 3.95 13.82 12.47
CA THR A 90 5.06 13.18 11.76
C THR A 90 4.88 13.24 10.24
N PHE A 91 5.92 12.84 9.49
CA PHE A 91 5.97 13.02 8.04
C PHE A 91 5.02 12.07 7.28
N PHE A 92 3.87 12.59 6.84
CA PHE A 92 2.80 11.82 6.18
C PHE A 92 2.90 11.75 4.64
N VAL A 93 3.78 12.54 4.02
CA VAL A 93 3.84 12.69 2.55
C VAL A 93 4.02 11.36 1.79
N PRO A 94 4.89 10.41 2.22
CA PRO A 94 5.03 9.14 1.52
C PRO A 94 3.73 8.33 1.49
N ALA A 95 2.98 8.33 2.59
CA ALA A 95 1.68 7.65 2.68
C ALA A 95 0.64 8.32 1.78
N LEU A 96 0.65 9.66 1.69
CA LEU A 96 -0.26 10.40 0.82
C LEU A 96 0.02 10.16 -0.67
N ILE A 97 1.31 10.13 -1.06
CA ILE A 97 1.71 9.80 -2.44
C ILE A 97 1.26 8.38 -2.79
N ALA A 98 1.52 7.41 -1.91
CA ALA A 98 1.08 6.04 -2.10
C ALA A 98 -0.45 5.93 -2.22
N LEU A 99 -1.21 6.69 -1.42
CA LEU A 99 -2.67 6.74 -1.49
C LEU A 99 -3.16 7.30 -2.84
N GLY A 100 -2.48 8.34 -3.36
CA GLY A 100 -2.75 8.87 -4.70
C GLY A 100 -2.48 7.83 -5.80
N LEU A 101 -1.35 7.12 -5.71
CA LEU A 101 -0.97 6.11 -6.68
C LEU A 101 -1.92 4.90 -6.69
N ILE A 102 -2.32 4.38 -5.53
CA ILE A 102 -3.27 3.25 -5.48
C ILE A 102 -4.63 3.65 -6.03
N SER A 103 -5.09 4.87 -5.73
CA SER A 103 -6.35 5.42 -6.26
C SER A 103 -6.28 5.58 -7.78
N ALA A 104 -5.18 6.14 -8.29
CA ALA A 104 -4.96 6.29 -9.73
C ALA A 104 -4.90 4.93 -10.45
N SER A 105 -4.19 3.95 -9.88
CA SER A 105 -4.14 2.58 -10.39
C SER A 105 -5.54 1.96 -10.46
N PHE A 106 -6.37 2.14 -9.42
CA PHE A 106 -7.74 1.64 -9.37
C PHE A 106 -8.62 2.24 -10.47
N PHE A 107 -8.65 3.57 -10.62
CA PHE A 107 -9.46 4.22 -11.66
C PHE A 107 -9.01 3.82 -13.06
N LEU A 108 -7.71 3.64 -13.30
CA LEU A 108 -7.20 3.16 -14.57
C LEU A 108 -7.56 1.69 -14.84
N ASN A 109 -7.54 0.84 -13.81
CA ASN A 109 -8.01 -0.54 -13.91
C ASN A 109 -9.49 -0.59 -14.32
N LEU A 110 -10.35 0.21 -13.68
CA LEU A 110 -11.78 0.30 -14.01
C LEU A 110 -12.02 0.73 -15.46
N LYS A 111 -11.29 1.74 -15.95
CA LYS A 111 -11.39 2.15 -17.35
C LYS A 111 -11.00 1.01 -18.30
N LEU A 112 -9.91 0.32 -18.03
CA LEU A 112 -9.43 -0.79 -18.87
C LEU A 112 -10.34 -2.03 -18.82
N THR A 113 -11.12 -2.23 -17.75
CA THR A 113 -12.09 -3.32 -17.67
C THR A 113 -13.41 -2.98 -18.35
N ASN A 114 -13.83 -1.71 -18.33
CA ASN A 114 -15.08 -1.27 -18.96
C ASN A 114 -14.96 -1.09 -20.48
N GLU A 115 -13.75 -0.93 -21.01
CA GLU A 115 -13.48 -0.84 -22.45
C GLU A 115 -13.35 -2.21 -23.16
N LYS A 116 -13.54 -3.32 -22.44
CA LYS A 116 -13.52 -4.69 -22.98
C LYS A 116 -14.93 -5.24 -23.17
#